data_AF-A0A175W8E4-F1
#
_entry.id   AF-A0A175W8E4-F1
#
_cell.length_a   1.000
_cell.length_b   1.000
_cell.length_c   1.000
_cell.angle_alpha   90.00
_cell.angle_beta   90.00
_cell.angle_gamma   90.00
#
_symmetry.space_group_name_H-M   'P 1'
#
loop_
_entity.id
_entity.type
_entity.pdbx_description
1 polymer ?
#
loop_
_entity_poly.entity_id
_entity_poly.type
_entity_poly.pdbx_seq_one_letter_code
_entity_poly.pdbx_strand_id
1 'polypeptide(L)'
;MRNGAATGCNDIALLGSFIENHDMPRFANRNDNLALAKNAMTYILLNDGIPQGQEQHFDGGHTPFNREPLWSSGYDKEAPLSVLTSTLNKVPQQRHQALPGIHFDASSNGNSYDVSIGCFQSNDQVVEVLGCQFNTADAVGNVTMYMGQGEPKAYVPAATLEGTSICGEITKDAPSNSAAALGATSELLMAVVGGWAAVLVAMD
;
A
#
# COMPACT_ATOMS: atom_id res chain seq x y z
N MET A 1 18.60 -16.59 -12.79
CA MET A 1 18.87 -16.74 -11.33
C MET A 1 17.60 -17.02 -10.52
N ARG A 2 16.44 -16.38 -10.78
CA ARG A 2 15.17 -16.66 -10.07
C ARG A 2 14.76 -18.15 -10.02
N ASN A 3 14.88 -18.89 -11.11
CA ASN A 3 14.47 -20.31 -11.15
C ASN A 3 15.31 -21.24 -10.25
N GLY A 4 16.58 -20.90 -9.99
CA GLY A 4 17.45 -21.71 -9.11
C GLY A 4 17.15 -21.47 -7.63
N ALA A 5 16.83 -20.23 -7.25
CA ALA A 5 16.39 -19.91 -5.90
C ALA A 5 15.02 -20.54 -5.59
N ALA A 6 14.08 -20.51 -6.54
CA ALA A 6 12.75 -21.09 -6.38
C ALA A 6 12.75 -22.62 -6.17
N THR A 7 13.77 -23.33 -6.66
CA THR A 7 13.89 -24.79 -6.50
C THR A 7 14.73 -25.19 -5.29
N GLY A 8 15.65 -24.35 -4.84
CA GLY A 8 16.53 -24.64 -3.70
C GLY A 8 16.07 -24.06 -2.35
N CYS A 9 15.28 -22.98 -2.36
CA CYS A 9 14.76 -22.34 -1.15
C CYS A 9 13.29 -22.75 -0.98
N ASN A 10 12.99 -23.53 0.06
CA ASN A 10 11.61 -23.91 0.40
C ASN A 10 10.74 -22.69 0.75
N ASP A 11 11.38 -21.64 1.26
CA ASP A 11 10.75 -20.37 1.61
C ASP A 11 11.73 -19.23 1.25
N ILE A 12 11.32 -18.38 0.31
CA ILE A 12 12.12 -17.24 -0.13
C ILE A 12 12.02 -16.05 0.82
N ALA A 13 10.99 -15.98 1.68
CA ALA A 13 10.86 -14.92 2.68
C ALA A 13 11.99 -15.00 3.73
N LEU A 14 12.47 -16.22 4.01
CA LEU A 14 13.62 -16.47 4.88
C LEU A 14 14.93 -15.82 4.40
N LEU A 15 15.04 -15.46 3.12
CA LEU A 15 16.24 -14.76 2.62
C LEU A 15 16.37 -13.34 3.21
N GLY A 16 15.29 -12.78 3.75
CA GLY A 16 15.28 -11.47 4.39
C GLY A 16 15.50 -10.34 3.38
N SER A 17 14.41 -9.69 2.96
CA SER A 17 14.51 -8.48 2.14
C SER A 17 14.68 -7.24 3.02
N PHE A 18 15.61 -6.36 2.68
CA PHE A 18 15.77 -5.06 3.32
C PHE A 18 16.13 -4.01 2.26
N ILE A 19 15.68 -2.76 2.44
CA ILE A 19 16.15 -1.63 1.62
C ILE A 19 17.22 -0.79 2.33
N GLU A 20 17.21 -0.81 3.65
CA GLU A 20 18.08 -0.02 4.52
C GLU A 20 18.86 -0.92 5.47
N ASN A 21 20.07 -0.50 5.84
CA ASN A 21 20.83 -1.10 6.94
C ASN A 21 21.79 -0.07 7.55
N HIS A 22 22.39 -0.39 8.70
CA HIS A 22 23.28 0.53 9.44
C HIS A 22 24.69 0.69 8.87
N ASP A 23 25.04 -0.02 7.78
CA ASP A 23 26.39 -0.04 7.20
C ASP A 23 26.45 0.65 5.82
N MET A 24 25.29 0.88 5.20
CA MET A 24 25.14 1.63 3.96
C MET A 24 24.64 3.05 4.24
N PRO A 25 24.94 4.03 3.37
CA PRO A 25 24.26 5.32 3.40
C PRO A 25 22.74 5.14 3.35
N ARG A 26 22.01 6.03 4.02
CA ARG A 26 20.55 6.01 4.04
C ARG A 26 19.97 6.11 2.64
N PHE A 27 18.76 5.62 2.46
CA PHE A 27 18.05 5.64 1.19
C PHE A 27 17.89 7.09 0.72
N ALA A 28 17.45 7.98 1.63
CA ALA A 28 17.28 9.40 1.36
C ALA A 28 18.61 10.11 1.03
N ASN A 29 19.76 9.59 1.48
CA ASN A 29 21.07 10.11 1.07
C ASN A 29 21.32 9.95 -0.43
N ARG A 30 20.85 8.84 -1.01
CA ARG A 30 21.00 8.52 -2.44
C ARG A 30 19.83 9.07 -3.26
N ASN A 31 18.63 9.04 -2.69
CA ASN A 31 17.41 9.51 -3.31
C ASN A 31 16.39 9.91 -2.24
N ASP A 32 16.24 11.21 -2.01
CA ASP A 32 15.30 11.80 -1.04
C ASP A 32 13.83 11.79 -1.51
N ASN A 33 13.51 11.13 -2.62
CA ASN A 33 12.13 11.06 -3.09
C ASN A 33 11.30 10.16 -2.17
N LEU A 34 10.43 10.78 -1.37
CA LEU A 34 9.55 10.12 -0.44
C LEU A 34 8.60 9.11 -1.12
N ALA A 35 8.11 9.37 -2.33
CA ALA A 35 7.25 8.43 -3.05
C ALA A 35 8.01 7.12 -3.36
N LEU A 36 9.27 7.23 -3.75
CA LEU A 36 10.12 6.05 -3.96
C LEU A 36 10.43 5.33 -2.64
N ALA A 37 10.68 6.09 -1.56
CA ALA A 37 10.87 5.51 -0.22
C ALA A 37 9.62 4.75 0.25
N LYS A 38 8.42 5.29 0.03
CA LYS A 38 7.14 4.62 0.32
C LYS A 38 6.95 3.36 -0.53
N ASN A 39 7.24 3.41 -1.82
CA ASN A 39 7.18 2.24 -2.70
C ASN A 39 8.09 1.12 -2.21
N ALA A 40 9.35 1.45 -1.93
CA ALA A 40 10.29 0.51 -1.38
C ALA A 40 9.85 -0.08 -0.04
N MET A 41 9.44 0.77 0.91
CA MET A 41 9.00 0.34 2.23
C MET A 41 7.77 -0.56 2.15
N THR A 42 6.82 -0.24 1.27
CA THR A 42 5.64 -1.07 1.00
C THR A 42 6.04 -2.44 0.47
N TYR A 43 6.99 -2.51 -0.47
CA TYR A 43 7.51 -3.78 -0.97
C TYR A 43 8.14 -4.63 0.14
N ILE A 44 8.99 -4.00 0.98
CA ILE A 44 9.64 -4.69 2.08
C ILE A 44 8.61 -5.22 3.08
N LEU A 45 7.68 -4.39 3.55
CA LEU A 45 6.69 -4.80 4.56
C LEU A 45 5.73 -5.89 4.06
N LEU A 46 5.29 -5.80 2.81
CA LEU A 46 4.33 -6.76 2.26
C LEU A 46 4.97 -8.08 1.77
N ASN A 47 6.29 -8.10 1.60
CA ASN A 47 7.04 -9.33 1.27
C ASN A 47 7.80 -9.89 2.49
N ASP A 48 7.32 -9.59 3.71
CA ASP A 48 7.90 -10.05 4.99
C ASP A 48 9.39 -9.72 5.15
N GLY A 49 9.79 -8.56 4.66
CA GLY A 49 11.12 -7.99 4.81
C GLY A 49 11.27 -7.20 6.10
N ILE A 50 12.51 -6.84 6.42
CA ILE A 50 12.86 -6.16 7.67
C ILE A 50 13.02 -4.64 7.42
N PRO A 51 12.16 -3.78 7.98
CA PRO A 51 12.32 -2.33 7.92
C PRO A 51 13.37 -1.86 8.95
N GLN A 52 14.66 -1.95 8.64
CA GLN A 52 15.71 -1.47 9.56
C GLN A 52 15.73 0.07 9.64
N GLY A 53 14.90 0.65 10.52
CA GLY A 53 15.04 2.02 11.04
C GLY A 53 14.63 3.18 10.11
N GLN A 54 13.99 2.91 8.96
CA GLN A 54 13.69 3.90 7.91
C GLN A 54 12.43 4.75 8.17
N GLU A 55 11.66 4.45 9.21
CA GLU A 55 10.38 5.10 9.57
C GLU A 55 10.46 6.65 9.61
N GLN A 56 11.67 7.18 9.88
CA GLN A 56 11.92 8.60 10.09
C GLN A 56 12.54 9.31 8.86
N HIS A 57 12.75 8.61 7.75
CA HIS A 57 13.34 9.16 6.53
C HIS A 57 14.69 9.88 6.74
N PHE A 58 15.56 9.31 7.57
CA PHE A 58 16.93 9.82 7.74
C PHE A 58 17.73 9.77 6.43
N ASP A 59 18.69 10.68 6.24
CA ASP A 59 19.40 10.96 4.98
C ASP A 59 20.94 10.92 5.09
N GLY A 60 21.48 10.39 6.19
CA GLY A 60 22.91 10.34 6.47
C GLY A 60 23.71 9.52 5.47
N GLY A 61 24.89 10.04 5.15
CA GLY A 61 25.84 9.44 4.23
C GLY A 61 26.63 8.27 4.84
N HIS A 62 27.87 8.08 4.40
CA HIS A 62 28.73 7.03 4.95
C HIS A 62 28.98 7.17 6.46
N THR A 63 29.38 6.07 7.09
CA THR A 63 29.83 6.03 8.49
C THR A 63 30.73 7.23 8.82
N PRO A 64 30.46 7.95 9.92
CA PRO A 64 29.52 7.64 11.00
C PRO A 64 28.08 8.17 10.81
N PHE A 65 27.76 8.80 9.68
CA PHE A 65 26.55 9.62 9.54
C PHE A 65 25.26 8.83 9.25
N ASN A 66 25.32 7.62 8.69
CA ASN A 66 24.19 6.69 8.52
C ASN A 66 23.69 6.02 9.81
N ARG A 67 24.01 6.59 10.97
CA ARG A 67 23.66 6.07 12.30
C ARG A 67 23.08 7.17 13.18
N GLU A 68 22.24 7.99 12.57
CA GLU A 68 21.52 9.05 13.24
C GLU A 68 20.74 8.48 14.42
N PRO A 69 20.85 9.12 15.59
CA PRO A 69 20.15 8.65 16.76
C PRO A 69 18.64 8.85 16.59
N LEU A 70 17.85 7.79 16.79
CA LEU A 70 16.39 7.88 16.68
C LEU A 70 15.78 9.00 17.56
N TRP A 71 16.34 9.26 18.74
CA TRP A 71 15.83 10.29 19.64
C TRP A 71 15.96 11.72 19.09
N SER A 72 16.81 11.99 18.09
CA SER A 72 16.87 13.31 17.46
C SER A 72 15.68 13.61 16.56
N SER A 73 14.90 12.59 16.14
CA SER A 73 13.66 12.81 15.38
C SER A 73 12.48 13.21 16.27
N GLY A 74 12.63 13.13 17.59
CA GLY A 74 11.50 13.31 18.52
C GLY A 74 10.49 12.16 18.50
N TYR A 75 10.80 11.03 17.83
CA TYR A 75 9.91 9.89 17.65
C TYR A 75 8.61 10.26 16.93
N ASP A 76 8.72 11.03 15.85
CA ASP A 76 7.57 11.48 15.08
C ASP A 76 6.80 10.28 14.48
N LYS A 77 5.58 10.08 14.99
CA LYS A 77 4.66 9.04 14.52
C LYS A 77 3.80 9.50 13.34
N GLU A 78 3.79 10.81 13.08
CA GLU A 78 3.09 11.41 11.94
C GLU A 78 3.98 11.48 10.70
N ALA A 79 5.27 11.10 10.83
CA ALA A 79 6.16 10.98 9.69
C ALA A 79 5.53 10.07 8.61
N PRO A 80 5.58 10.44 7.32
CA PRO A 80 4.85 9.71 6.28
C PRO A 80 5.16 8.22 6.19
N LEU A 81 6.42 7.83 6.47
CA LEU A 81 6.84 6.43 6.49
C LEU A 81 6.36 5.70 7.76
N SER A 82 6.41 6.34 8.94
CA SER A 82 5.78 5.82 10.17
C SER A 82 4.29 5.53 9.99
N VAL A 83 3.55 6.47 9.39
CA VAL A 83 2.11 6.30 9.12
C VAL A 83 1.88 5.15 8.15
N LEU A 84 2.64 5.11 7.05
CA LEU A 84 2.60 4.03 6.07
C LEU A 84 2.84 2.65 6.72
N THR A 85 3.90 2.50 7.52
CA THR A 85 4.20 1.25 8.20
C THR A 85 3.10 0.85 9.17
N SER A 86 2.56 1.81 9.93
CA SER A 86 1.46 1.55 10.86
C SER A 86 0.20 1.05 10.14
N THR A 87 -0.08 1.58 8.95
CA THR A 87 -1.21 1.19 8.11
C THR A 87 -1.00 -0.22 7.55
N LEU A 88 0.18 -0.49 6.97
CA LEU A 88 0.50 -1.80 6.40
C LEU A 88 0.57 -2.91 7.45
N ASN A 89 1.00 -2.61 8.68
CA ASN A 89 0.99 -3.57 9.80
C ASN A 89 -0.42 -3.91 10.30
N LYS A 90 -1.41 -3.05 10.05
CA LYS A 90 -2.82 -3.29 10.42
C LYS A 90 -3.55 -4.14 9.39
N VAL A 91 -3.09 -4.18 8.13
CA VAL A 91 -3.64 -5.10 7.15
C VAL A 91 -3.42 -6.50 7.70
N PRO A 92 -4.48 -7.32 7.87
CA PRO A 92 -4.32 -8.71 8.24
C PRO A 92 -3.43 -9.35 7.18
N GLN A 93 -2.18 -9.57 7.53
CA GLN A 93 -1.25 -10.36 6.76
C GLN A 93 -1.86 -11.76 6.77
N GLN A 94 -2.68 -12.09 5.78
CA GLN A 94 -3.01 -13.47 5.50
C GLN A 94 -1.69 -14.12 5.11
N ARG A 95 -0.90 -14.54 6.10
CA ARG A 95 0.47 -15.08 5.98
C ARG A 95 0.57 -16.33 5.08
N HIS A 96 -0.51 -16.72 4.42
CA HIS A 96 -0.56 -17.82 3.45
C HIS A 96 -1.19 -17.43 2.10
N GLN A 97 -1.79 -16.24 1.97
CA GLN A 97 -2.33 -15.76 0.70
C GLN A 97 -1.60 -14.47 0.36
N ALA A 98 -0.74 -14.52 -0.67
CA ALA A 98 -0.15 -13.32 -1.24
C ALA A 98 -1.28 -12.31 -1.50
N LEU A 99 -1.10 -11.06 -1.09
CA LEU A 99 -2.07 -10.00 -1.43
C LEU A 99 -2.33 -10.07 -2.94
N PRO A 100 -3.60 -10.07 -3.41
CA PRO A 100 -3.91 -10.32 -4.81
C PRO A 100 -3.23 -9.34 -5.78
N GLY A 101 -2.84 -8.14 -5.32
CA GLY A 101 -1.99 -7.25 -6.08
C GLY A 101 -1.31 -6.18 -5.22
N ILE A 102 0.01 -6.04 -5.39
CA ILE A 102 0.79 -4.88 -4.93
C ILE A 102 1.31 -4.22 -6.19
N HIS A 103 0.93 -2.96 -6.41
CA HIS A 103 1.34 -2.20 -7.59
C HIS A 103 2.05 -0.93 -7.16
N PHE A 104 3.18 -0.67 -7.79
CA PHE A 104 3.99 0.52 -7.60
C PHE A 104 3.81 1.40 -8.82
N ASP A 105 3.50 2.68 -8.61
CA ASP A 105 3.47 3.65 -9.70
C ASP A 105 4.90 3.94 -10.20
N ALA A 106 5.03 4.11 -11.51
CA ALA A 106 6.29 4.20 -12.22
C ALA A 106 7.09 5.49 -11.94
N SER A 107 6.51 6.55 -11.35
CA SER A 107 7.23 7.77 -11.00
C SER A 107 6.34 8.81 -10.32
N SER A 108 6.89 9.63 -9.42
CA SER A 108 6.19 10.80 -8.87
C SER A 108 5.83 11.85 -9.91
N ASN A 109 6.50 11.83 -11.08
CA ASN A 109 6.24 12.73 -12.21
C ASN A 109 5.53 12.02 -13.37
N GLY A 110 5.02 10.80 -13.14
CA GLY A 110 4.28 10.04 -14.14
C GLY A 110 2.91 10.65 -14.42
N ASN A 111 2.41 10.44 -15.64
CA ASN A 111 0.99 10.66 -15.92
C ASN A 111 0.17 9.62 -15.16
N SER A 112 -1.04 9.98 -14.71
CA SER A 112 -1.99 9.00 -14.19
C SER A 112 -2.34 7.96 -15.26
N TYR A 113 -2.48 6.70 -14.85
CA TYR A 113 -2.88 5.58 -15.70
C TYR A 113 -3.73 4.60 -14.91
N ASP A 114 -4.50 3.76 -15.59
CA ASP A 114 -5.27 2.69 -14.98
C ASP A 114 -4.53 1.35 -15.08
N VAL A 115 -4.76 0.50 -14.08
CA VAL A 115 -4.23 -0.86 -14.02
C VAL A 115 -5.40 -1.83 -13.78
N SER A 116 -5.47 -2.88 -14.60
CA SER A 116 -6.40 -3.98 -14.39
C SER A 116 -5.71 -5.07 -13.58
N ILE A 117 -6.23 -5.34 -12.38
CA ILE A 117 -5.72 -6.33 -11.44
C ILE A 117 -6.67 -7.53 -11.39
N GLY A 118 -6.16 -8.74 -11.55
CA GLY A 118 -6.96 -9.97 -11.55
C GLY A 118 -6.93 -10.71 -10.21
N CYS A 119 -7.37 -11.97 -10.23
CA CYS A 119 -7.38 -12.89 -9.09
C CYS A 119 -8.45 -12.61 -8.02
N PHE A 120 -9.51 -11.87 -8.36
CA PHE A 120 -10.68 -11.69 -7.51
C PHE A 120 -11.85 -12.56 -8.00
N GLN A 121 -12.93 -12.65 -7.23
CA GLN A 121 -14.19 -13.21 -7.68
C GLN A 121 -15.05 -12.11 -8.32
N SER A 122 -16.05 -12.53 -9.11
CA SER A 122 -16.97 -11.57 -9.70
C SER A 122 -17.77 -10.81 -8.63
N ASN A 123 -17.90 -9.50 -8.82
CA ASN A 123 -18.54 -8.55 -7.89
C ASN A 123 -17.83 -8.37 -6.54
N ASP A 124 -16.62 -8.92 -6.37
CA ASP A 124 -15.83 -8.62 -5.18
C ASP A 124 -15.58 -7.11 -5.08
N GLN A 125 -15.80 -6.55 -3.89
CA GLN A 125 -15.37 -5.20 -3.56
C GLN A 125 -13.89 -5.26 -3.22
N VAL A 126 -13.06 -4.58 -3.99
CA VAL A 126 -11.60 -4.56 -3.83
C VAL A 126 -11.17 -3.18 -3.39
N VAL A 127 -10.49 -3.13 -2.26
CA VAL A 127 -10.10 -1.91 -1.56
C VAL A 127 -8.60 -1.69 -1.70
N GLU A 128 -8.23 -0.50 -2.13
CA GLU A 128 -6.89 0.06 -2.03
C GLU A 128 -6.68 0.64 -0.64
N VAL A 129 -5.88 -0.02 0.19
CA VAL A 129 -5.84 0.22 1.65
C VAL A 129 -5.07 1.47 2.07
N LEU A 130 -4.19 2.01 1.22
CA LEU A 130 -3.39 3.20 1.53
C LEU A 130 -4.16 4.49 1.23
N GLY A 131 -4.99 4.48 0.18
CA GLY A 131 -5.90 5.55 -0.19
C GLY A 131 -7.35 5.37 0.29
N CYS A 132 -7.69 4.21 0.87
CA CYS A 132 -9.05 3.83 1.26
C CYS A 132 -10.07 4.06 0.13
N GLN A 133 -9.71 3.60 -1.07
CA GLN A 133 -10.57 3.65 -2.25
C GLN A 133 -11.01 2.24 -2.64
N PHE A 134 -12.14 2.06 -3.30
CA PHE A 134 -12.57 0.74 -3.81
C PHE A 134 -13.02 0.79 -5.26
N ASN A 135 -12.92 -0.36 -5.93
CA ASN A 135 -13.70 -0.66 -7.12
C ASN A 135 -14.19 -2.11 -7.09
N THR A 136 -15.14 -2.41 -7.97
CA THR A 136 -15.78 -3.73 -8.05
C THR A 136 -15.13 -4.58 -9.14
N ALA A 137 -14.87 -5.84 -8.83
CA ALA A 137 -14.38 -6.81 -9.80
C ALA A 137 -15.46 -7.16 -10.84
N ASP A 138 -15.05 -7.24 -12.10
CA ASP A 138 -15.90 -7.58 -13.24
C ASP A 138 -16.36 -9.05 -13.23
N ALA A 139 -17.05 -9.49 -14.29
CA ALA A 139 -17.55 -10.87 -14.41
C ALA A 139 -16.44 -11.95 -14.41
N VAL A 140 -15.19 -11.58 -14.68
CA VAL A 140 -14.02 -12.47 -14.81
C VAL A 140 -13.09 -12.33 -13.59
N GLY A 141 -13.38 -11.43 -12.65
CA GLY A 141 -12.57 -11.22 -11.46
C GLY A 141 -11.43 -10.23 -11.64
N ASN A 142 -11.52 -9.34 -12.64
CA ASN A 142 -10.58 -8.23 -12.81
C ASN A 142 -11.18 -6.94 -12.27
N VAL A 143 -10.34 -6.11 -11.65
CA VAL A 143 -10.72 -4.78 -11.13
C VAL A 143 -9.85 -3.74 -11.81
N THR A 144 -10.45 -2.66 -12.29
CA THR A 144 -9.70 -1.50 -12.77
C THR A 144 -9.46 -0.54 -11.62
N MET A 145 -8.19 -0.20 -11.39
CA MET A 145 -7.77 0.76 -10.37
C MET A 145 -6.96 1.88 -11.01
N TYR A 146 -6.93 3.05 -10.40
CA TYR A 146 -6.23 4.21 -10.95
C TYR A 146 -4.94 4.51 -10.18
N MET A 147 -3.83 4.62 -10.90
CA MET A 147 -2.51 4.96 -10.38
C MET A 147 -2.23 6.46 -10.63
N GLY A 148 -1.46 7.07 -9.73
CA GLY A 148 -0.97 8.43 -9.90
C GLY A 148 0.00 8.86 -8.80
N GLN A 149 0.82 9.88 -9.12
CA GLN A 149 1.77 10.54 -8.21
C GLN A 149 2.91 9.64 -7.69
N GLY A 150 3.16 8.47 -8.29
CA GLY A 150 4.28 7.62 -7.88
C GLY A 150 4.04 6.90 -6.55
N GLU A 151 2.83 6.94 -6.00
CA GLU A 151 2.50 6.37 -4.70
C GLU A 151 2.22 4.85 -4.81
N PRO A 152 2.58 4.06 -3.79
CA PRO A 152 2.26 2.63 -3.78
C PRO A 152 0.77 2.41 -3.59
N LYS A 153 0.25 1.33 -4.18
CA LYS A 153 -1.12 0.86 -3.96
C LYS A 153 -1.12 -0.62 -3.59
N ALA A 154 -1.87 -0.94 -2.54
CA ALA A 154 -2.02 -2.30 -2.04
C ALA A 154 -3.51 -2.66 -2.01
N TYR A 155 -3.87 -3.72 -2.72
CA TYR A 155 -5.28 -4.09 -2.95
C TYR A 155 -5.66 -5.34 -2.19
N VAL A 156 -6.80 -5.30 -1.50
CA VAL A 156 -7.37 -6.43 -0.76
C VAL A 156 -8.88 -6.51 -0.97
N PRO A 157 -9.49 -7.70 -0.89
CA PRO A 157 -10.94 -7.80 -0.78
C PRO A 157 -11.43 -7.05 0.46
N ALA A 158 -12.57 -6.35 0.36
CA ALA A 158 -13.16 -5.59 1.47
C ALA A 158 -13.40 -6.47 2.72
N ALA A 159 -13.75 -7.75 2.51
CA ALA A 159 -13.93 -8.73 3.57
C ALA A 159 -12.66 -8.93 4.43
N THR A 160 -11.47 -8.73 3.87
CA THR A 160 -10.19 -8.80 4.61
C THR A 160 -10.05 -7.66 5.62
N LEU A 161 -10.79 -6.57 5.44
CA LEU A 161 -10.76 -5.42 6.35
C LEU A 161 -11.77 -5.53 7.49
N GLU A 162 -12.62 -6.55 7.52
CA GLU A 162 -13.59 -6.75 8.60
C GLU A 162 -12.87 -6.93 9.95
N GLY A 163 -13.33 -6.19 10.96
CA GLY A 163 -12.74 -6.21 12.30
C GLY A 163 -11.40 -5.48 12.42
N THR A 164 -10.88 -4.92 11.33
CA THR A 164 -9.71 -4.05 11.36
C THR A 164 -10.13 -2.60 11.64
N SER A 165 -9.17 -1.77 12.07
CA SER A 165 -9.36 -0.32 12.20
C SER A 165 -8.83 0.45 10.99
N ILE A 166 -8.67 -0.21 9.83
CA ILE A 166 -8.18 0.42 8.60
C ILE A 166 -9.38 0.84 7.74
N CYS A 167 -9.27 1.99 7.07
CA CYS A 167 -10.31 2.53 6.19
C CYS A 167 -11.72 2.55 6.79
N GLY A 168 -11.94 3.40 7.80
CA GLY A 168 -13.26 3.60 8.40
C GLY A 168 -14.31 4.17 7.43
N GLU A 169 -13.85 4.86 6.39
CA GLU A 169 -14.63 5.28 5.24
C GLU A 169 -13.89 4.83 3.98
N ILE A 170 -14.62 4.28 3.01
CA ILE A 170 -14.07 3.86 1.72
C ILE A 170 -14.88 4.54 0.63
N THR A 171 -14.19 5.20 -0.30
CA THR A 171 -14.82 5.89 -1.43
C THR A 171 -14.51 5.19 -2.74
N LYS A 172 -15.37 5.38 -3.75
CA LYS A 172 -15.20 4.74 -5.05
C LYS A 172 -14.03 5.36 -5.82
N ASP A 173 -13.11 4.53 -6.31
CA ASP A 173 -11.94 4.97 -7.08
C ASP A 173 -12.35 5.42 -8.49
N ALA A 174 -11.76 6.50 -8.99
CA ALA A 174 -12.10 7.09 -10.27
C ALA A 174 -10.89 7.73 -10.97
N PRO A 175 -10.90 7.88 -12.31
CA PRO A 175 -9.80 8.51 -13.04
C PRO A 175 -9.61 9.98 -12.62
N SER A 176 -8.35 10.41 -12.42
CA SER A 176 -8.00 11.78 -12.01
C SER A 176 -8.44 12.88 -12.99
N ASN A 177 -8.63 12.53 -14.28
CA ASN A 177 -9.02 13.47 -15.35
C ASN A 177 -10.52 13.49 -15.63
N SER A 178 -11.34 12.87 -14.76
CA SER A 178 -12.78 13.00 -14.86
C SER A 178 -13.19 14.44 -14.49
N ALA A 179 -13.27 15.31 -15.49
CA ALA A 179 -14.13 16.51 -15.44
C ALA A 179 -15.64 16.15 -15.41
N ALA A 180 -15.99 14.92 -15.05
CA ALA A 180 -17.32 14.38 -14.90
C ALA A 180 -17.45 13.90 -13.44
N ALA A 181 -18.46 14.25 -12.66
CA ALA A 181 -19.62 15.09 -12.90
C ALA A 181 -20.21 15.42 -11.53
N LEU A 182 -20.95 16.53 -11.45
CA LEU A 182 -21.88 16.88 -10.39
C LEU A 182 -23.06 15.87 -10.26
N GLY A 183 -22.80 14.58 -10.37
CA GLY A 183 -23.80 13.52 -10.38
C GLY A 183 -23.30 12.12 -10.00
N ALA A 184 -22.03 11.96 -9.59
CA ALA A 184 -21.64 10.76 -8.86
C ALA A 184 -22.27 10.85 -7.47
N THR A 185 -23.44 10.25 -7.29
CA THR A 185 -23.94 9.91 -5.96
C THR A 185 -22.80 9.19 -5.26
N SER A 186 -22.35 9.73 -4.13
CA SER A 186 -21.32 9.11 -3.30
C SER A 186 -21.87 7.77 -2.83
N GLU A 187 -21.58 6.69 -3.57
CA GLU A 187 -21.85 5.33 -3.13
C GLU A 187 -20.83 5.05 -2.02
N LEU A 188 -21.19 5.45 -0.80
CA LEU A 188 -20.38 5.23 0.39
C LEU A 188 -20.53 3.76 0.80
N LEU A 189 -19.47 2.98 0.64
CA LEU A 189 -19.42 1.64 1.22
C LEU A 189 -18.93 1.80 2.66
N MET A 190 -19.88 1.87 3.59
CA MET A 190 -19.58 1.73 5.00
C MET A 190 -19.10 0.29 5.23
N ALA A 191 -17.82 0.11 5.59
CA ALA A 191 -17.38 -1.12 6.21
C ALA A 191 -18.23 -1.29 7.48
N VAL A 192 -19.14 -2.26 7.48
CA VAL A 192 -20.07 -2.49 8.60
C VAL A 192 -19.28 -3.08 9.77
N VAL A 193 -18.61 -2.20 10.52
CA VAL A 193 -17.96 -2.54 11.78
C VAL A 193 -19.07 -2.68 12.83
N GLY A 194 -19.63 -3.89 12.93
CA GLY A 194 -20.70 -4.21 13.87
C GLY A 194 -22.09 -3.94 13.31
N GLY A 195 -22.99 -4.89 13.53
CA GLY A 195 -24.30 -4.98 12.89
C GLY A 195 -25.20 -3.75 13.03
N TRP A 196 -26.16 -3.71 12.09
CA TRP A 196 -27.29 -2.78 11.93
C TRP A 196 -27.03 -1.48 11.15
N ALA A 197 -27.26 -1.60 9.84
CA ALA A 197 -27.97 -0.66 8.96
C ALA A 197 -27.42 0.76 8.76
N ALA A 198 -26.83 0.98 7.58
CA ALA A 198 -26.95 2.23 6.82
C ALA A 198 -27.04 1.91 5.31
N VAL A 199 -28.17 1.36 4.88
CA VAL A 199 -28.59 1.41 3.47
C VAL A 199 -29.26 2.77 3.29
N LEU A 200 -28.51 3.78 2.84
CA LEU A 200 -29.04 5.09 2.48
C LEU A 200 -28.49 5.52 1.11
N VAL A 201 -29.35 5.29 0.12
CA VAL A 201 -29.74 6.19 -0.98
C VAL A 201 -28.67 6.58 -2.02
N ALA A 202 -28.85 6.00 -3.21
CA ALA A 202 -28.57 6.63 -4.49
C ALA A 202 -29.46 6.01 -5.60
N MET A 203 -30.74 6.34 -5.61
CA MET A 203 -31.59 6.19 -6.81
C MET A 203 -32.48 7.43 -6.89
N ASP A 204 -32.55 7.99 -8.09
CA ASP A 204 -33.45 9.07 -8.56
C ASP A 204 -34.86 9.03 -7.93
#